data_AF-A0A6L6QC11-F1
#
_entry.id   AF-A0A6L6QC11-F1
#
_cell.length_a   1.000
_cell.length_b   1.000
_cell.length_c   1.000
_cell.angle_alpha   90.00
_cell.angle_beta   90.00
_cell.angle_gamma   90.00
#
_symmetry.space_group_name_H-M   'P 1'
#
loop_
_entity.id
_entity.type
_entity.pdbx_description
1 polymer ?
#
loop_
_entity_poly.entity_id
_entity_poly.type
_entity_poly.pdbx_seq_one_letter_code
_entity_poly.pdbx_strand_id
1 'polypeptide(L)'
;MYRIPSSEPAHVVEGEVHFKQLELSLSNRAIFEEMLGNRRIRLDRPEDADDVPAFYVPETQKRMLWEADPFKLQERNQTLRIKLNSRRLLFGGNGPAEVISIERINKEARISK
;
A
#
# COMPACT_ATOMS: atom_id res chain seq x y z
N MET A 1 -17.05 -15.40 2.42
CA MET A 1 -15.66 -15.49 1.92
C MET A 1 -15.42 -14.30 1.00
N TYR A 2 -14.59 -13.31 1.39
CA TYR A 2 -14.45 -12.07 0.59
C TYR A 2 -13.14 -12.01 -0.24
N ARG A 3 -12.18 -12.91 0.01
CA ARG A 3 -10.93 -13.04 -0.77
C ARG A 3 -11.05 -14.04 -1.93
N ILE A 4 -12.17 -14.05 -2.66
CA ILE A 4 -12.27 -14.94 -3.82
C ILE A 4 -11.49 -14.30 -4.98
N PRO A 5 -10.37 -14.90 -5.43
CA PRO A 5 -9.60 -14.34 -6.53
C PRO A 5 -10.44 -14.33 -7.81
N SER A 6 -10.32 -13.28 -8.62
CA SER A 6 -10.84 -13.33 -9.98
C SER A 6 -10.03 -14.31 -10.83
N SER A 7 -10.58 -14.68 -11.98
CA SER A 7 -9.85 -15.42 -13.01
C SER A 7 -8.78 -14.59 -13.71
N GLU A 8 -8.72 -13.28 -13.43
CA GLU A 8 -7.70 -12.41 -13.99
C GLU A 8 -6.32 -12.76 -13.41
N PRO A 9 -5.25 -12.70 -14.23
CA PRO A 9 -3.90 -12.91 -13.73
C PRO A 9 -3.53 -11.84 -12.70
N ALA A 10 -2.51 -12.15 -11.90
CA ALA A 10 -1.92 -11.14 -11.03
C ALA A 10 -1.38 -9.98 -11.90
N HIS A 11 -1.51 -8.77 -11.40
CA HIS A 11 -1.05 -7.56 -12.05
C HIS A 11 -0.04 -6.85 -11.16
N VAL A 12 0.93 -6.21 -11.81
CA VAL A 12 1.93 -5.40 -11.14
C VAL A 12 1.45 -3.96 -11.08
N VAL A 13 1.50 -3.37 -9.89
CA VAL A 13 1.20 -1.96 -9.65
C VAL A 13 2.47 -1.29 -9.14
N GLU A 14 2.83 -0.18 -9.76
CA GLU A 14 3.96 0.65 -9.34
C GLU A 14 3.45 2.02 -8.89
N GLY A 15 4.00 2.54 -7.81
CA GLY A 15 3.65 3.87 -7.33
C GLY A 15 4.51 4.34 -6.17
N GLU A 16 4.42 5.62 -5.87
CA GLU A 16 5.11 6.24 -4.74
C GLU A 16 4.34 5.94 -3.45
N VAL A 17 5.02 5.81 -2.32
CA VAL A 17 4.35 5.49 -1.05
C VAL A 17 3.73 6.75 -0.48
N HIS A 18 2.45 6.67 -0.15
CA HIS A 18 1.78 7.66 0.68
C HIS A 18 1.79 7.18 2.13
N PHE A 19 2.57 7.86 2.96
CA PHE A 19 2.68 7.59 4.39
C PHE A 19 1.50 8.20 5.14
N LYS A 20 0.68 7.36 5.77
CA LYS A 20 -0.38 7.83 6.67
C LYS A 20 0.02 7.54 8.12
N GLN A 21 0.00 8.57 8.97
CA GLN A 21 0.39 8.47 10.37
C GLN A 21 -0.61 7.66 11.19
N LEU A 22 -1.91 7.94 11.03
CA LEU A 22 -2.98 7.24 11.73
C LEU A 22 -3.99 6.64 10.75
N GLU A 23 -4.04 5.31 10.75
CA GLU A 23 -4.96 4.54 9.91
C GLU A 23 -6.22 4.16 10.73
N LEU A 24 -7.17 5.08 10.90
CA LEU A 24 -8.42 4.83 11.66
C LEU A 24 -9.54 4.17 10.85
N SER A 25 -9.19 3.36 9.84
CA SER A 25 -10.16 2.78 8.91
C SER A 25 -10.93 1.62 9.55
N LEU A 26 -12.12 1.90 10.10
CA LEU A 26 -13.06 0.92 10.67
C LEU A 26 -13.90 0.19 9.61
N SER A 27 -13.28 -0.31 8.53
CA SER A 27 -14.00 -1.18 7.59
C SER A 27 -13.87 -2.64 8.02
N ASN A 28 -14.93 -3.44 7.84
CA ASN A 28 -14.91 -4.89 8.11
C ASN A 28 -13.73 -5.59 7.42
N ARG A 29 -13.38 -5.12 6.21
CA ARG A 29 -12.24 -5.61 5.46
C ARG A 29 -10.91 -5.27 6.12
N ALA A 30 -10.71 -4.02 6.53
CA ALA A 30 -9.48 -3.61 7.21
C ALA A 30 -9.26 -4.42 8.50
N ILE A 31 -10.31 -4.58 9.30
CA ILE A 31 -10.28 -5.39 10.53
C ILE A 31 -9.88 -6.83 10.22
N PHE A 32 -10.52 -7.47 9.24
CA PHE A 32 -10.18 -8.86 8.90
C PHE A 32 -8.77 -9.00 8.35
N GLU A 33 -8.33 -8.09 7.48
CA GLU A 33 -6.96 -8.10 6.95
C GLU A 33 -5.93 -7.95 8.07
N GLU A 34 -6.19 -7.08 9.05
CA GLU A 34 -5.34 -6.90 10.23
C GLU A 34 -5.29 -8.14 11.12
N MET A 35 -6.43 -8.80 11.35
CA MET A 35 -6.50 -10.09 12.06
C MET A 35 -5.70 -11.19 11.37
N LEU A 36 -5.58 -11.11 10.04
CA LEU A 36 -4.75 -12.03 9.24
C LEU A 36 -3.28 -11.60 9.11
N GLY A 37 -2.85 -10.60 9.88
CA GLY A 37 -1.46 -10.14 9.89
C GLY A 37 -1.07 -9.31 8.67
N ASN A 38 -2.04 -8.90 7.85
CA ASN A 38 -1.79 -7.95 6.77
C ASN A 38 -1.91 -6.51 7.29
N ARG A 39 -1.26 -5.60 6.58
CA ARG A 39 -1.25 -4.19 6.86
C ARG A 39 -1.47 -3.40 5.59
N ARG A 40 -2.20 -2.30 5.75
CA ARG A 40 -2.54 -1.41 4.64
C ARG A 40 -1.34 -0.58 4.21
N ILE A 41 -1.22 -0.41 2.90
CA ILE A 41 -0.33 0.52 2.19
C ILE A 41 -1.17 1.31 1.19
N ARG A 42 -0.80 2.58 1.01
CA ARG A 42 -1.34 3.46 -0.03
C ARG A 42 -0.23 3.84 -1.00
N LEU A 43 -0.59 3.85 -2.27
CA LEU A 43 0.24 4.43 -3.31
C LEU A 43 -0.27 5.83 -3.64
N ASP A 44 0.64 6.74 -3.92
CA ASP A 44 0.28 8.06 -4.41
C ASP A 44 -0.30 7.95 -5.83
N ARG A 45 -1.29 8.80 -6.12
CA ARG A 45 -1.91 8.91 -7.46
C ARG A 45 -1.93 10.38 -7.88
N PRO A 46 -2.00 10.65 -9.20
CA PRO A 46 -2.31 12.00 -9.70
C PRO A 46 -3.59 12.54 -9.05
N GLU A 47 -3.66 13.88 -8.94
CA GLU A 47 -4.51 14.65 -8.04
C GLU A 47 -6.04 14.43 -8.21
N ASP A 48 -6.47 13.76 -9.29
CA ASP A 48 -7.88 13.62 -9.70
C ASP A 48 -8.52 12.24 -9.45
N ALA A 49 -7.91 11.37 -8.63
CA ALA A 49 -8.47 10.04 -8.34
C ALA A 49 -9.05 9.97 -6.92
N ASP A 50 -10.39 10.04 -6.81
CA ASP A 50 -11.15 10.06 -5.55
C ASP A 50 -10.92 8.86 -4.61
N ASP A 51 -10.33 7.75 -5.10
CA ASP A 51 -9.95 6.64 -4.25
C ASP A 51 -8.61 6.01 -4.66
N VAL A 52 -7.63 6.12 -3.75
CA VAL A 52 -6.40 5.33 -3.82
C VAL A 52 -6.75 3.91 -3.39
N PRO A 53 -6.59 2.89 -4.25
CA PRO A 53 -6.81 1.51 -3.84
C PRO A 53 -5.82 1.18 -2.74
N ALA A 54 -6.38 0.84 -1.59
CA ALA A 54 -5.63 0.26 -0.49
C ALA A 54 -5.09 -1.10 -0.91
N PHE A 55 -3.78 -1.27 -0.81
CA PHE A 55 -3.16 -2.58 -0.88
C PHE A 55 -2.95 -3.10 0.53
N TYR A 56 -3.10 -4.41 0.72
CA TYR A 56 -2.84 -5.08 1.98
C TYR A 56 -1.66 -5.99 1.76
N VAL A 57 -0.57 -5.79 2.48
CA VAL A 57 0.61 -6.66 2.40
C VAL A 57 0.86 -7.32 3.75
N PRO A 58 1.56 -8.45 3.83
CA PRO A 58 1.98 -9.02 5.11
C PRO A 58 2.76 -8.01 5.95
N GLU A 59 2.57 -8.02 7.28
CA GLU A 59 3.25 -7.09 8.18
C GLU A 59 4.78 -7.12 8.01
N THR A 60 5.36 -8.31 7.76
CA THR A 60 6.79 -8.48 7.51
C THR A 60 7.27 -7.66 6.32
N GLN A 61 6.49 -7.60 5.24
CA GLN A 61 6.82 -6.78 4.06
C GLN A 61 6.55 -5.30 4.30
N LYS A 62 5.51 -4.94 5.07
CA LYS A 62 5.27 -3.54 5.44
C LYS A 62 6.44 -2.97 6.23
N ARG A 63 7.04 -3.74 7.15
CA ARG A 63 8.20 -3.28 7.94
C ARG A 63 9.36 -2.81 7.05
N MET A 64 9.57 -3.44 5.89
CA MET A 64 10.60 -3.02 4.93
C MET A 64 10.40 -1.58 4.41
N LEU A 65 9.15 -1.12 4.32
CA LEU A 65 8.83 0.27 3.91
C LEU A 65 9.05 1.28 5.05
N TRP A 66 8.92 0.84 6.30
CA TRP A 66 9.08 1.68 7.49
C TRP A 66 10.46 1.52 8.14
N GLU A 67 11.42 0.86 7.48
CA GLU A 67 12.83 0.97 7.85
C GLU A 67 13.33 2.41 7.74
N ALA A 68 12.71 3.21 6.87
CA ALA A 68 12.93 4.64 6.79
C ALA A 68 11.79 5.39 7.51
N ASP A 69 12.18 6.29 8.41
CA ASP A 69 11.25 7.24 9.03
C ASP A 69 10.71 8.20 7.97
N PRO A 70 9.38 8.26 7.74
CA PRO A 70 8.78 9.13 6.73
C PRO A 70 9.17 10.60 6.89
N PHE A 71 9.33 11.09 8.13
CA PHE A 71 9.73 12.47 8.37
C PHE A 71 11.17 12.73 7.94
N LYS A 72 12.08 11.78 8.18
CA LYS A 72 13.47 11.86 7.71
C LYS A 72 13.56 11.80 6.19
N LEU A 73 12.66 11.05 5.54
CA LEU A 73 12.56 11.04 4.08
C LEU A 73 12.12 12.42 3.57
N GLN A 74 11.12 13.04 4.20
CA GLN A 74 10.68 14.38 3.85
C GLN A 74 11.80 15.43 4.04
N GLU A 75 12.51 15.41 5.17
CA GLU A 75 13.67 16.29 5.44
C GLU A 75 14.78 16.18 4.38
N ARG A 76 14.93 15.00 3.76
CA ARG A 76 15.93 14.71 2.73
C ARG A 76 15.42 14.92 1.31
N ASN A 77 14.18 15.38 1.14
CA ASN A 77 13.49 15.44 -0.15
C ASN A 77 13.51 14.09 -0.90
N GLN A 78 13.24 13.02 -0.16
CA GLN A 78 13.20 11.64 -0.64
C GLN A 78 11.83 11.00 -0.35
N THR A 79 11.45 10.03 -1.18
CA THR A 79 10.28 9.17 -0.95
C THR A 79 10.59 7.75 -1.41
N LEU A 80 9.66 6.83 -1.19
CA LEU A 80 9.76 5.45 -1.64
C LEU A 80 8.87 5.24 -2.86
N ARG A 81 9.39 4.56 -3.88
CA ARG A 81 8.63 3.98 -4.99
C ARG A 81 8.62 2.47 -4.83
N ILE A 82 7.45 1.86 -4.97
CA ILE A 82 7.28 0.43 -4.73
C ILE A 82 6.58 -0.24 -5.89
N LYS A 83 6.97 -1.49 -6.15
CA LYS A 83 6.27 -2.38 -7.08
C LYS A 83 5.56 -3.47 -6.27
N LEU A 84 4.27 -3.61 -6.48
CA LEU A 84 3.40 -4.57 -5.83
C LEU A 84 2.87 -5.56 -6.85
N ASN A 85 2.86 -6.84 -6.52
CA ASN A 85 2.11 -7.85 -7.26
C ASN A 85 0.78 -8.10 -6.53
N SER A 86 -0.35 -8.00 -7.23
CA SER A 86 -1.65 -8.26 -6.62
C SER A 86 -2.60 -8.95 -7.59
N ARG A 87 -3.52 -9.76 -7.07
CA ARG A 87 -4.65 -10.29 -7.85
C ARG A 87 -5.89 -9.45 -7.58
N ARG A 88 -6.76 -9.28 -8.57
CA ARG A 88 -8.08 -8.71 -8.33
C ARG A 88 -8.97 -9.73 -7.62
N LEU A 89 -9.91 -9.24 -6.81
CA LEU A 89 -10.94 -10.06 -6.19
C LEU A 89 -12.23 -10.01 -7.02
N LEU A 90 -13.02 -11.09 -6.99
CA LEU A 90 -14.30 -11.16 -7.71
C LEU A 90 -15.28 -10.06 -7.29
N PHE A 91 -15.26 -9.67 -6.02
CA PHE A 91 -16.17 -8.65 -5.47
C PHE A 91 -15.55 -7.24 -5.43
N GLY A 92 -14.50 -7.02 -6.23
CA GLY A 92 -13.86 -5.71 -6.36
C GLY A 92 -12.66 -5.50 -5.42
N GLY A 93 -11.81 -4.57 -5.85
CA GLY A 93 -10.53 -4.30 -5.20
C GLY A 93 -9.49 -5.40 -5.40
N ASN A 94 -8.41 -5.30 -4.61
CA ASN A 94 -7.23 -6.13 -4.72
C ASN A 94 -7.15 -7.17 -3.60
N GLY A 95 -6.60 -8.35 -3.85
CA GLY A 95 -6.24 -9.29 -2.80
C GLY A 95 -5.06 -8.79 -1.96
N PRO A 96 -4.54 -9.62 -1.04
CA PRO A 96 -3.23 -9.38 -0.48
C PRO A 96 -2.19 -9.24 -1.59
N ALA A 97 -1.37 -8.20 -1.48
CA ALA A 97 -0.31 -7.89 -2.42
C ALA A 97 1.05 -8.31 -1.85
N GLU A 98 1.99 -8.54 -2.74
CA GLU A 98 3.39 -8.84 -2.42
C GLU A 98 4.27 -7.70 -2.91
N VAL A 99 5.18 -7.24 -2.06
CA VAL A 99 6.20 -6.26 -2.43
C VAL A 99 7.27 -6.93 -3.28
N ILE A 100 7.37 -6.52 -4.53
CA ILE A 100 8.39 -6.99 -5.49
C ILE A 100 9.69 -6.21 -5.29
N SER A 101 9.61 -4.89 -5.13
CA SER A 101 10.78 -4.03 -4.95
C SER A 101 10.41 -2.71 -4.29
N ILE A 102 11.42 -2.10 -3.65
CA ILE A 102 11.35 -0.80 -2.99
C ILE A 102 12.57 0.00 -3.46
N GLU A 103 12.33 1.21 -3.94
CA GLU A 103 13.34 2.14 -4.42
C GLU A 103 13.20 3.48 -3.70
N ARG A 104 14.32 4.12 -3.32
CA ARG A 104 14.33 5.50 -2.83
C ARG A 104 14.49 6.44 -4.01
N ILE A 105 13.60 7.42 -4.14
CA ILE A 105 13.65 8.42 -5.21
C ILE A 105 13.76 9.83 -4.62
N ASN A 106 14.33 10.76 -5.39
CA ASN A 106 14.50 12.17 -5.00
C ASN A 106 13.23 12.96 -5.30
N LYS A 107 12.26 12.88 -4.39
CA LYS A 107 10.99 13.62 -4.41
C LYS A 107 10.47 13.71 -2.98
N GLU A 108 9.76 14.79 -2.64
CA GLU A 108 9.20 14.96 -1.30
C GLU A 108 8.26 13.80 -0.92
N ALA A 109 8.42 13.26 0.30
CA ALA A 109 7.54 12.23 0.83
C ALA A 109 6.14 12.81 1.10
N ARG A 110 5.11 12.16 0.54
CA ARG A 110 3.71 12.51 0.84
C ARG A 110 3.30 11.89 2.16
N ILE A 111 3.06 12.74 3.16
CA ILE A 111 2.62 12.33 4.50
C ILE A 111 1.24 12.95 4.80
N SER A 112 0.28 12.12 5.22
CA SER A 112 -1.02 12.58 5.75
C SER A 112 -1.23 12.17 7.20
N LYS A 113 -2.07 12.96 7.89
CA LYS A 113 -2.53 12.65 9.25
C LYS A 113 -3.52 11.48 9.23
#